data_AF-A0A0G1V0U3-F1
#
_entry.id   AF-A0A0G1V0U3-F1
#
_cell.length_a   1.000
_cell.length_b   1.000
_cell.length_c   1.000
_cell.angle_alpha   90.00
_cell.angle_beta   90.00
_cell.angle_gamma   90.00
#
_symmetry.space_group_name_H-M   'P 1'
#
loop_
_entity.id
_entity.type
_entity.pdbx_description
1 polymer ?
#
loop_
_entity_poly.entity_id
_entity_poly.type
_entity_poly.pdbx_seq_one_letter_code
_entity_poly.pdbx_strand_id
1 'polypeptide(L)'
;MPSHVRWSMGGFGPTAYIERERRRRKKEYQRLKRYIAYLKEAHYLERVKEGEQTLYRLTSKGQFELLRLAFLLHMQEERSKPWNGKSHLIVFDIPEEKRIYRDFFRKLLKASGFRMLQFSVWMTRHNPHPSIDGLIKHLKLTPYFEIVEINCNACSIRLQKLIR
;
A
#
# COMPACT_ATOMS: atom_id res chain seq x y z
N MET A 1 -24.82 -37.49 43.09
CA MET A 1 -25.23 -37.58 41.67
C MET A 1 -25.15 -36.18 41.08
N PRO A 2 -24.28 -35.89 40.09
CA PRO A 2 -24.20 -34.55 39.54
C PRO A 2 -25.40 -34.30 38.63
N SER A 3 -26.14 -33.24 38.95
CA SER A 3 -27.29 -32.75 38.20
C SER A 3 -26.88 -32.38 36.77
N HIS A 4 -27.53 -33.00 35.79
CA HIS A 4 -27.47 -32.56 34.39
C HIS A 4 -27.96 -31.12 34.30
N VAL A 5 -27.06 -30.19 34.01
CA VAL A 5 -27.42 -28.81 33.67
C VAL A 5 -28.24 -28.83 32.39
N ARG A 6 -29.55 -28.64 32.53
CA ARG A 6 -30.51 -28.54 31.43
C ARG A 6 -30.40 -27.13 30.87
N TRP A 7 -29.64 -26.96 29.79
CA TRP A 7 -29.59 -25.70 29.06
C TRP A 7 -31.01 -25.36 28.57
N SER A 8 -31.59 -24.30 29.11
CA SER A 8 -32.87 -23.76 28.64
C SER A 8 -32.71 -23.28 27.20
N MET A 9 -33.71 -23.58 26.37
CA MET A 9 -33.78 -23.22 24.96
C MET A 9 -33.96 -21.71 24.75
N GLY A 10 -32.97 -20.93 25.12
CA GLY A 10 -32.85 -19.52 24.75
C GLY A 10 -31.57 -19.34 23.97
N GLY A 11 -31.62 -19.45 22.63
CA GLY A 11 -30.70 -18.87 21.62
C GLY A 11 -29.16 -18.86 21.82
N PHE A 12 -28.63 -19.46 22.87
CA PHE A 12 -27.28 -19.29 23.41
C PHE A 12 -26.67 -20.64 23.84
N GLY A 13 -27.22 -21.76 23.36
CA GLY A 13 -26.61 -23.09 23.51
C GLY A 13 -25.50 -23.34 22.48
N PRO A 14 -24.68 -24.40 22.66
CA PRO A 14 -23.60 -24.77 21.73
C PRO A 14 -24.06 -24.91 20.26
N THR A 15 -25.29 -25.37 20.02
CA THR A 15 -25.88 -25.47 18.67
C THR A 15 -26.12 -24.10 18.03
N ALA A 16 -26.69 -23.15 18.78
CA ALA A 16 -26.91 -21.78 18.31
C ALA A 16 -25.58 -21.06 18.03
N TYR A 17 -24.54 -21.33 18.83
CA TYR A 17 -23.18 -20.87 18.56
C TYR A 17 -22.62 -21.43 17.25
N ILE A 18 -22.70 -22.76 17.04
CA ILE A 18 -22.24 -23.44 15.82
C ILE A 18 -22.97 -22.89 14.58
N GLU A 19 -24.29 -22.70 14.64
CA GLU A 19 -25.07 -22.13 13.54
C GLU A 19 -24.67 -20.68 13.23
N ARG A 20 -24.44 -19.87 14.26
CA ARG A 20 -23.97 -18.48 14.11
C ARG A 20 -22.63 -18.44 13.40
N GLU A 21 -21.68 -19.29 13.81
CA GLU A 21 -20.37 -19.41 13.17
C GLU A 21 -20.47 -19.92 11.73
N ARG A 22 -21.31 -20.92 11.44
CA ARG A 22 -21.58 -21.36 10.06
C ARG A 22 -22.13 -20.23 9.19
N ARG A 23 -23.10 -19.46 9.69
CA ARG A 23 -23.67 -18.29 8.98
C ARG A 23 -22.60 -17.22 8.74
N ARG A 24 -21.76 -16.94 9.74
CA ARG A 24 -20.65 -15.99 9.65
C ARG A 24 -19.65 -16.40 8.57
N ARG A 25 -19.16 -17.65 8.62
CA ARG A 25 -18.26 -18.22 7.61
C ARG A 25 -18.85 -18.18 6.20
N LYS A 26 -20.16 -18.51 6.05
CA LYS A 26 -20.85 -18.41 4.76
C LYS A 26 -20.87 -16.97 4.24
N LYS A 27 -21.15 -15.98 5.10
CA LYS A 27 -21.12 -14.56 4.72
C LYS A 27 -19.72 -14.09 4.33
N GLU A 28 -18.70 -14.47 5.10
CA GLU A 28 -17.29 -14.18 4.82
C GLU A 28 -16.86 -14.78 3.47
N TYR A 29 -17.20 -16.05 3.22
CA TYR A 29 -16.93 -16.71 1.94
C TYR A 29 -17.59 -16.00 0.75
N GLN A 30 -18.86 -15.61 0.87
CA GLN A 30 -19.55 -14.85 -0.18
C GLN A 30 -18.97 -13.45 -0.39
N ARG A 31 -18.42 -12.83 0.66
CA ARG A 31 -17.71 -11.55 0.56
C ARG A 31 -16.38 -11.72 -0.18
N LEU A 32 -15.58 -12.71 0.21
CA LEU A 32 -14.31 -13.02 -0.46
C LEU A 32 -14.53 -13.36 -1.94
N LYS A 33 -15.53 -14.19 -2.26
CA LYS A 33 -15.87 -14.56 -3.64
C LYS A 33 -16.18 -13.33 -4.50
N ARG A 34 -16.95 -12.38 -3.96
CA ARG A 34 -17.27 -11.11 -4.64
C ARG A 34 -16.02 -10.25 -4.87
N TYR A 35 -15.13 -10.16 -3.89
CA TYR A 35 -13.87 -9.42 -4.05
C TYR A 35 -12.96 -10.04 -5.09
N ILE A 36 -12.80 -11.37 -5.09
CA ILE A 36 -12.01 -12.05 -6.13
C ILE A 36 -12.62 -11.83 -7.51
N ALA A 37 -13.95 -11.90 -7.64
CA ALA A 37 -14.63 -11.61 -8.91
C ALA A 37 -14.34 -10.19 -9.40
N TYR A 38 -14.50 -9.19 -8.53
CA TYR A 38 -14.18 -7.80 -8.83
C TYR A 38 -12.72 -7.61 -9.25
N LEU A 39 -11.76 -8.19 -8.51
CA LEU A 39 -10.34 -8.06 -8.83
C LEU A 39 -9.99 -8.68 -10.19
N LYS A 40 -10.70 -9.73 -10.61
CA LYS A 40 -10.55 -10.31 -11.94
C LYS A 40 -11.17 -9.41 -13.02
N GLU A 41 -12.41 -8.95 -12.81
CA GLU A 41 -13.12 -8.06 -13.75
C GLU A 41 -12.37 -6.74 -13.96
N ALA A 42 -11.77 -6.20 -12.89
CA ALA A 42 -10.93 -5.01 -12.96
C ALA A 42 -9.51 -5.27 -13.49
N HIS A 43 -9.19 -6.50 -13.91
CA HIS A 43 -7.89 -6.94 -14.44
C HIS A 43 -6.70 -6.78 -13.48
N TYR A 44 -6.93 -6.89 -12.17
CA TYR A 44 -5.85 -6.97 -11.17
C TYR A 44 -5.37 -8.40 -10.94
N LEU A 45 -6.24 -9.39 -11.14
CA LEU A 45 -5.92 -10.81 -11.07
C LEU A 45 -6.17 -11.49 -12.41
N GLU A 46 -5.27 -12.41 -12.78
CA GLU A 46 -5.43 -13.33 -13.89
C GLU A 46 -5.42 -14.77 -13.41
N ARG A 47 -6.02 -15.65 -14.19
CA ARG A 47 -6.04 -17.09 -13.92
C ARG A 47 -4.88 -17.75 -14.64
N VAL A 48 -4.09 -18.56 -13.93
CA VAL A 48 -2.98 -19.33 -14.47
C VAL A 48 -3.24 -20.81 -14.21
N LYS A 49 -3.01 -21.66 -15.20
CA LYS A 49 -3.01 -23.12 -15.03
C LYS A 49 -1.58 -23.57 -14.73
N GLU A 50 -1.38 -24.21 -13.60
CA GLU A 50 -0.12 -24.88 -13.24
C GLU A 50 -0.44 -26.37 -13.03
N GLY A 51 -0.11 -27.19 -14.03
CA GLY A 51 -0.52 -28.59 -14.08
C GLY A 51 -2.05 -28.73 -14.05
N GLU A 52 -2.55 -29.50 -13.09
CA GLU A 52 -3.99 -29.69 -12.86
C GLU A 52 -4.63 -28.57 -12.03
N GLN A 53 -3.82 -27.70 -11.42
CA GLN A 53 -4.30 -26.66 -10.53
C GLN A 53 -4.57 -25.35 -11.29
N THR A 54 -5.62 -24.64 -10.84
CA THR A 54 -5.94 -23.30 -11.31
C THR A 54 -5.63 -22.29 -10.22
N LEU A 55 -4.59 -21.48 -10.44
CA LEU A 55 -4.15 -20.43 -9.52
C LEU A 55 -4.57 -19.05 -10.02
N TYR A 56 -4.54 -18.07 -9.12
CA TYR A 56 -4.68 -16.67 -9.46
C TYR A 56 -3.37 -15.94 -9.21
N ARG A 57 -2.95 -15.12 -10.18
CA ARG A 57 -1.74 -14.32 -10.12
C ARG A 57 -2.08 -12.84 -10.29
N LEU A 58 -1.30 -11.96 -9.67
CA LEU A 58 -1.39 -10.52 -9.95
C LEU A 58 -0.93 -10.23 -11.37
N THR A 59 -1.73 -9.47 -12.11
CA THR A 59 -1.33 -8.91 -13.40
C THR A 59 -0.31 -7.78 -13.17
N SER A 60 0.33 -7.27 -14.24
CA SER A 60 1.21 -6.10 -14.12
C SER A 60 0.49 -4.87 -13.53
N LYS A 61 -0.80 -4.69 -13.87
CA LYS A 61 -1.68 -3.68 -13.28
C LYS A 61 -1.93 -3.94 -11.78
N GLY A 62 -2.18 -5.19 -11.41
CA GLY A 62 -2.36 -5.61 -10.01
C GLY A 62 -1.12 -5.37 -9.17
N GLN A 63 0.06 -5.71 -9.70
CA GLN A 63 1.34 -5.47 -9.03
C GLN A 63 1.61 -3.98 -8.85
N PHE A 64 1.35 -3.17 -9.89
CA PHE A 64 1.49 -1.71 -9.80
C PHE A 64 0.59 -1.11 -8.71
N GLU A 65 -0.70 -1.45 -8.68
CA GLU A 65 -1.61 -0.91 -7.65
C GLU A 65 -1.23 -1.39 -6.24
N LEU A 66 -0.79 -2.63 -6.10
CA LEU A 66 -0.29 -3.14 -4.81
C LEU A 66 0.90 -2.32 -4.32
N LEU A 67 1.89 -2.07 -5.17
CA LEU A 67 3.08 -1.28 -4.84
C LEU A 67 2.72 0.19 -4.53
N ARG A 68 1.80 0.78 -5.30
CA ARG A 68 1.30 2.14 -5.07
C ARG A 68 0.61 2.26 -3.70
N LEU A 69 -0.26 1.31 -3.36
CA LEU A 69 -0.95 1.27 -2.07
C LEU A 69 0.03 1.02 -0.92
N ALA A 70 0.99 0.11 -1.10
CA ALA A 70 2.03 -0.14 -0.12
C ALA A 70 2.85 1.12 0.19
N PHE A 71 3.23 1.89 -0.84
CA PHE A 71 3.91 3.19 -0.66
C PHE A 71 3.05 4.19 0.11
N LEU A 72 1.76 4.32 -0.22
CA LEU A 72 0.86 5.25 0.47
C LEU A 72 0.69 4.90 1.95
N LEU A 73 0.49 3.61 2.26
CA LEU A 73 0.36 3.12 3.63
C LEU A 73 1.66 3.30 4.41
N HIS A 74 2.80 2.97 3.81
CA HIS A 74 4.13 3.19 4.39
C HIS A 74 4.35 4.66 4.73
N MET A 75 4.07 5.57 3.80
CA MET A 75 4.20 7.01 4.04
C MET A 75 3.20 7.55 5.07
N GLN A 76 2.03 6.91 5.22
CA GLN A 76 1.10 7.23 6.29
C GLN A 76 1.65 6.82 7.66
N GLU A 77 2.25 5.62 7.75
CA GLU A 77 2.90 5.15 8.97
C GLU A 77 4.13 6.00 9.33
N GLU A 78 5.00 6.30 8.37
CA GLU A 78 6.19 7.13 8.62
C GLU A 78 5.84 8.54 9.10
N ARG A 79 4.67 9.07 8.69
CA ARG A 79 4.18 10.39 9.14
C ARG A 79 3.74 10.41 10.61
N SER A 80 3.42 9.26 11.19
CA SER A 80 3.12 9.18 12.63
C SER A 80 4.37 9.17 13.50
N LYS A 81 5.55 8.91 12.91
CA LYS A 81 6.83 8.87 13.61
C LYS A 81 7.38 10.28 13.83
N PRO A 82 8.04 10.55 14.97
CA PRO A 82 8.71 11.82 15.19
C PRO A 82 9.86 11.98 14.20
N TRP A 83 10.09 13.22 13.77
CA TRP A 83 11.19 13.53 12.88
C TRP A 83 12.54 13.36 13.58
N ASN A 84 13.45 12.62 12.97
CA ASN A 84 14.77 12.28 13.52
C ASN A 84 15.91 13.19 13.02
N GLY A 85 15.59 14.33 12.40
CA GLY A 85 16.58 15.23 11.79
C GLY A 85 17.02 14.83 10.38
N LYS A 86 16.69 13.63 9.90
CA LYS A 86 17.00 13.18 8.55
C LYS A 86 15.86 13.50 7.59
N SER A 87 16.19 13.82 6.35
CA SER A 87 15.21 14.10 5.31
C SER A 87 15.65 13.43 4.03
N HIS A 88 14.70 13.11 3.17
CA HIS A 88 14.96 12.43 1.91
C HIS A 88 14.64 13.38 0.77
N LEU A 89 15.65 13.66 -0.04
CA LEU A 89 15.53 14.39 -1.28
C LEU A 89 15.38 13.39 -2.42
N ILE A 90 14.32 13.53 -3.20
CA ILE A 90 14.10 12.77 -4.42
C ILE A 90 14.32 13.72 -5.59
N VAL A 91 15.27 13.38 -6.43
CA VAL A 91 15.51 14.01 -7.72
C VAL A 91 15.18 13.00 -8.80
N PHE A 92 14.45 13.42 -9.82
CA PHE A 92 14.25 12.57 -10.99
C PHE A 92 14.39 13.32 -12.30
N ASP A 93 14.86 12.64 -13.34
CA ASP A 93 14.90 13.18 -14.70
C ASP A 93 14.27 12.18 -15.68
N ILE A 94 12.94 12.15 -15.67
CA ILE A 94 12.16 11.23 -16.50
C ILE A 94 11.94 11.88 -17.88
N PRO A 95 12.37 11.21 -18.97
CA PRO A 95 12.35 11.78 -20.31
C PRO A 95 10.92 11.95 -20.83
N GLU A 96 10.73 12.77 -21.86
CA GLU A 96 9.40 13.22 -22.30
C GLU A 96 8.53 12.06 -22.82
N GLU A 97 9.14 11.03 -23.42
CA GLU A 97 8.44 9.82 -23.86
C GLU A 97 7.78 9.07 -22.70
N LYS A 98 8.24 9.34 -21.46
CA LYS A 98 7.77 8.76 -20.20
C LYS A 98 7.03 9.78 -19.33
N ARG A 99 6.57 10.91 -19.91
CA ARG A 99 5.87 11.99 -19.20
C ARG A 99 4.74 11.52 -18.27
N ILE A 100 3.98 10.49 -18.66
CA ILE A 100 2.90 9.95 -17.82
C ILE A 100 3.40 9.51 -16.44
N TYR A 101 4.60 8.92 -16.36
CA TYR A 101 5.20 8.52 -15.09
C TYR A 101 5.68 9.72 -14.29
N ARG A 102 6.23 10.73 -14.96
CA ARG A 102 6.63 11.98 -14.31
C ARG A 102 5.45 12.66 -13.63
N ASP A 103 4.33 12.79 -14.34
CA ASP A 103 3.11 13.40 -13.80
C ASP A 103 2.49 12.54 -12.70
N PHE A 104 2.58 11.20 -12.82
CA PHE A 104 2.19 10.26 -11.78
C PHE A 104 3.00 10.46 -10.50
N PHE A 105 4.34 10.47 -10.56
CA PHE A 105 5.18 10.62 -9.36
C PHE A 105 4.97 11.98 -8.70
N ARG A 106 4.82 13.07 -9.46
CA ARG A 106 4.49 14.38 -8.89
C ARG A 106 3.19 14.34 -8.07
N LYS A 107 2.15 13.70 -8.59
CA LYS A 107 0.87 13.54 -7.87
C LYS A 107 1.02 12.64 -6.64
N LEU A 108 1.73 11.52 -6.79
CA LEU A 108 1.96 10.54 -5.73
C LEU A 108 2.75 11.14 -4.55
N LEU A 109 3.86 11.81 -4.84
CA LEU A 109 4.72 12.44 -3.84
C LEU A 109 3.97 13.57 -3.12
N LYS A 110 3.24 14.41 -3.86
CA LYS A 110 2.38 15.44 -3.27
C LYS A 110 1.34 14.85 -2.31
N ALA A 111 0.62 13.81 -2.74
CA ALA A 111 -0.36 13.11 -1.89
C ALA A 111 0.28 12.45 -0.66
N SER A 112 1.54 12.06 -0.77
CA SER A 112 2.31 11.42 0.29
C SER A 112 3.01 12.42 1.23
N GLY A 113 2.73 13.72 1.08
CA GLY A 113 3.22 14.76 2.00
C GLY A 113 4.58 15.34 1.64
N PHE A 114 5.14 15.00 0.47
CA PHE A 114 6.38 15.61 0.01
C PHE A 114 6.16 17.07 -0.37
N ARG A 115 7.22 17.86 -0.21
CA ARG A 115 7.28 19.25 -0.63
C ARG A 115 8.08 19.35 -1.91
N MET A 116 7.53 20.08 -2.87
CA MET A 116 8.15 20.33 -4.15
C MET A 116 9.12 21.52 -4.01
N LEU A 117 10.42 21.28 -4.24
CA LEU A 117 11.44 22.33 -4.26
C LEU A 117 11.60 22.89 -5.68
N GLN A 118 11.50 22.02 -6.68
CA GLN A 118 11.52 22.33 -8.11
C GLN A 118 10.71 21.26 -8.86
N PHE A 119 10.48 21.44 -10.17
CA PHE A 119 9.73 20.54 -11.05
C PHE A 119 10.02 19.05 -10.88
N SER A 120 11.26 18.68 -10.63
CA SER A 120 11.66 17.28 -10.42
C SER A 120 12.48 17.06 -9.15
N VAL A 121 12.39 17.99 -8.19
CA VAL A 121 13.11 17.94 -6.93
C VAL A 121 12.09 18.02 -5.80
N TRP A 122 12.02 16.96 -5.00
CA TRP A 122 11.03 16.76 -3.95
C TRP A 122 11.71 16.40 -2.65
N MET A 123 11.16 16.83 -1.52
CA MET A 123 11.75 16.58 -0.21
C MET A 123 10.69 16.16 0.81
N THR A 124 11.08 15.26 1.72
CA THR A 124 10.24 14.81 2.83
C THR A 124 11.10 14.60 4.09
N ARG A 125 10.46 14.69 5.26
CA ARG A 125 11.06 14.32 6.55
C ARG A 125 10.98 12.83 6.87
N HIS A 126 10.21 12.09 6.09
CA HIS A 126 9.83 10.71 6.34
C HIS A 126 10.59 9.78 5.40
N ASN A 127 10.96 8.58 5.84
CA ASN A 127 11.76 7.69 5.00
C ASN A 127 10.88 7.02 3.93
N PRO A 128 11.08 7.27 2.63
CA PRO A 128 10.28 6.62 1.58
C PRO A 128 10.66 5.15 1.34
N HIS A 129 11.84 4.73 1.82
CA HIS A 129 12.31 3.37 1.66
C HIS A 129 11.65 2.42 2.67
N PRO A 130 11.50 1.13 2.29
CA PRO A 130 11.83 0.55 0.98
C PRO A 130 10.68 0.68 -0.04
N SER A 131 9.53 1.22 0.37
CA SER A 131 8.29 1.11 -0.39
C SER A 131 8.32 1.80 -1.77
N ILE A 132 9.07 2.91 -1.90
CA ILE A 132 9.22 3.60 -3.19
C ILE A 132 10.07 2.83 -4.20
N ASP A 133 11.04 2.04 -3.74
CA ASP A 133 11.99 1.32 -4.60
C ASP A 133 11.28 0.27 -5.45
N GLY A 134 10.35 -0.46 -4.82
CA GLY A 134 9.54 -1.46 -5.52
C GLY A 134 8.74 -0.84 -6.67
N LEU A 135 8.16 0.34 -6.44
CA LEU A 135 7.38 1.06 -7.44
C LEU A 135 8.27 1.56 -8.60
N ILE A 136 9.41 2.20 -8.30
CA ILE A 136 10.37 2.67 -9.31
C ILE A 136 10.91 1.50 -10.14
N LYS A 137 11.26 0.39 -9.49
CA LYS A 137 11.77 -0.81 -10.13
C LYS A 137 10.73 -1.46 -11.05
N HIS A 138 9.49 -1.60 -10.58
CA HIS A 138 8.38 -2.17 -11.37
C HIS A 138 8.12 -1.37 -12.65
N LEU A 139 8.20 -0.04 -12.55
CA LEU A 139 8.03 0.86 -13.69
C LEU A 139 9.28 0.99 -14.58
N LYS A 140 10.39 0.31 -14.22
CA LYS A 140 11.69 0.38 -14.91
C LYS A 140 12.22 1.81 -15.02
N LEU A 141 12.10 2.57 -13.93
CA LEU A 141 12.51 3.97 -13.87
C LEU A 141 13.77 4.21 -13.02
N THR A 142 14.39 3.15 -12.50
CA THR A 142 15.58 3.24 -11.65
C THR A 142 16.67 4.18 -12.19
N PRO A 143 17.03 4.18 -13.48
CA PRO A 143 18.08 5.08 -14.01
C PRO A 143 17.73 6.57 -13.97
N TYR A 144 16.46 6.92 -13.73
CA TYR A 144 15.97 8.30 -13.75
C TYR A 144 15.74 8.86 -12.35
N PHE A 145 16.04 8.11 -11.28
CA PHE A 145 15.76 8.50 -9.91
C PHE A 145 17.03 8.49 -9.08
N GLU A 146 17.23 9.57 -8.33
CA GLU A 146 18.22 9.68 -7.27
C GLU A 146 17.50 10.02 -5.97
N ILE A 147 17.76 9.24 -4.92
CA ILE A 147 17.21 9.47 -3.59
C ILE A 147 18.36 9.63 -2.61
N VAL A 148 18.42 10.79 -1.97
CA VAL A 148 19.50 11.18 -1.08
C VAL A 148 18.96 11.40 0.33
N GLU A 149 19.52 10.69 1.30
CA GLU A 149 19.32 11.01 2.71
C GLU A 149 20.21 12.20 3.10
N ILE A 150 19.59 13.22 3.69
CA ILE A 150 20.25 14.47 4.10
C ILE A 150 19.98 14.67 5.59
N ASN A 151 21.04 14.95 6.36
CA ASN A 151 20.88 15.46 7.72
C ASN A 151 20.44 16.92 7.65
N CYS A 152 19.17 17.19 7.91
CA CYS A 152 18.57 18.51 7.75
C CYS A 152 18.52 19.32 9.04
N ASN A 153 19.19 18.86 10.11
CA ASN A 153 19.52 19.71 11.25
C ASN A 153 20.49 20.84 10.84
N ALA A 154 21.30 20.63 9.80
CA ALA A 154 22.22 21.62 9.23
C ALA A 154 21.62 22.39 8.03
N CYS A 155 20.36 22.14 7.66
CA CYS A 155 19.70 22.87 6.58
C CYS A 155 19.43 24.34 6.94
N SER A 156 19.29 25.20 5.94
CA SER A 156 18.81 26.57 6.14
C SER A 156 17.42 26.61 6.79
N ILE A 157 17.16 27.65 7.59
CA ILE A 157 15.87 27.85 8.27
C ILE A 157 14.70 27.85 7.27
N ARG A 158 14.91 28.43 6.08
CA ARG A 158 13.92 28.42 4.99
C ARG A 158 13.55 27.00 4.60
N LEU A 159 14.55 26.13 4.39
CA LEU A 159 14.31 24.75 3.98
C LEU A 159 13.64 23.96 5.10
N GLN A 160 14.10 24.12 6.35
CA GLN A 160 13.48 23.47 7.52
C GLN A 160 12.00 23.83 7.71
N LYS A 161 11.64 25.10 7.47
CA LYS A 161 10.24 25.56 7.49
C LYS A 161 9.41 24.99 6.36
N LEU A 162 9.99 24.87 5.15
CA LEU A 162 9.29 24.37 3.98
C LEU A 162 8.89 22.90 4.12
N ILE A 163 9.76 22.08 4.71
CA ILE A 163 9.54 20.65 4.94
C ILE A 163 8.74 20.35 6.22
N ARG A 164 8.32 21.39 6.96
CA ARG A 164 7.42 21.26 8.11
C ARG A 164 5.98 21.01 7.65
#